data_AF-A0AAV0Y2D8-F1
#
_entry.id   AF-A0AAV0Y2D8-F1
#
_cell.length_a   1.000
_cell.length_b   1.000
_cell.length_c   1.000
_cell.angle_alpha   90.00
_cell.angle_beta   90.00
_cell.angle_gamma   90.00
#
_symmetry.space_group_name_H-M   'P 1'
#
loop_
_entity.id
_entity.type
_entity.pdbx_description
1 polymer ?
#
loop_
_entity_poly.entity_id
_entity_poly.type
_entity_poly.pdbx_seq_one_letter_code
_entity_poly.pdbx_strand_id
1 'polypeptide(L)'
;MRRLSEISNAETSPVNNENNELSYTLWKEHNNGILIDDCISPQYQEINFPNYKLDLTKRNCCCKLKCGAFVEISNFAYSPLSKETMVIGKQYSTIENFFNTPCDSSVVNVHIV
;
A
#
# COMPACT_ATOMS: atom_id res chain seq x y z
N MET A 1 -22.47 -22.21 -11.25
CA MET A 1 -23.04 -21.25 -12.23
C MET A 1 -22.42 -19.88 -11.90
N ARG A 2 -21.44 -19.40 -12.68
CA ARG A 2 -20.83 -18.07 -12.51
C ARG A 2 -21.70 -17.04 -13.24
N ARG A 3 -21.83 -15.82 -12.72
CA ARG A 3 -22.55 -14.74 -13.42
C ARG A 3 -21.73 -14.32 -14.65
N LEU A 4 -22.39 -14.12 -15.79
CA LEU A 4 -21.75 -13.76 -17.06
C LEU A 4 -20.84 -12.52 -16.96
N SER A 5 -21.09 -11.64 -15.99
CA SER A 5 -20.28 -10.44 -15.70
C SER A 5 -18.92 -10.70 -15.05
N GLU A 6 -18.66 -11.90 -14.50
CA GLU A 6 -17.39 -12.24 -13.85
C GLU A 6 -16.38 -12.89 -14.81
N ILE A 7 -16.86 -13.37 -15.96
CA ILE A 7 -16.04 -14.09 -16.94
C ILE A 7 -15.09 -13.12 -17.66
N SER A 8 -15.42 -11.83 -17.74
CA SER A 8 -14.61 -10.82 -18.44
C SER A 8 -13.40 -10.31 -17.65
N ASN A 9 -13.26 -10.63 -16.35
CA ASN A 9 -12.20 -10.08 -15.51
C ASN A 9 -11.09 -11.09 -15.15
N ALA A 10 -11.14 -12.31 -15.69
CA ALA A 10 -10.19 -13.38 -15.38
C ALA A 10 -8.95 -13.40 -16.28
N GLU A 11 -8.72 -12.38 -17.10
CA GLU A 11 -7.47 -12.20 -17.83
C GLU A 11 -6.56 -11.25 -17.04
N THR A 12 -5.77 -11.81 -16.13
CA THR A 12 -4.57 -11.12 -15.65
C THR A 12 -3.56 -11.15 -16.80
N SER A 13 -3.59 -10.13 -17.63
CA SER A 13 -2.47 -9.84 -18.52
C SER A 13 -1.20 -9.75 -17.67
N PRO A 14 -0.09 -10.38 -18.08
CA PRO A 14 1.19 -10.16 -17.40
C PRO A 14 1.47 -8.67 -17.46
N VAL A 15 1.63 -8.03 -16.30
CA VAL A 15 2.08 -6.63 -16.22
C VAL A 15 3.49 -6.62 -16.78
N ASN A 16 3.58 -6.26 -18.06
CA ASN A 16 4.83 -6.09 -18.75
C ASN A 16 5.69 -5.08 -17.99
N ASN A 17 6.95 -5.45 -17.75
CA ASN A 17 8.00 -4.58 -17.26
C ASN A 17 8.25 -3.47 -18.28
N GLU A 18 7.47 -2.41 -18.20
CA GLU A 18 7.86 -1.11 -18.74
C GLU A 18 8.29 -0.27 -17.54
N ASN A 19 9.44 0.39 -17.65
CA ASN A 19 9.93 1.37 -16.68
C ASN A 19 9.01 2.60 -16.68
N ASN A 20 7.73 2.41 -16.30
CA ASN A 20 6.82 3.50 -15.99
C ASN A 20 7.30 4.10 -14.68
N GLU A 21 7.95 5.25 -14.78
CA GLU A 21 8.21 6.12 -13.65
C GLU A 21 6.85 6.37 -12.97
N LEU A 22 6.60 5.70 -11.85
CA LEU A 22 5.36 5.84 -11.11
C LEU A 22 5.31 7.27 -10.60
N SER A 23 4.54 8.12 -11.28
CA SER A 23 4.33 9.49 -10.82
C SER A 23 3.44 9.47 -9.60
N TYR A 24 3.92 10.11 -8.53
CA TYR A 24 3.14 10.36 -7.32
C TYR A 24 3.36 11.78 -6.85
N THR A 25 2.42 12.29 -6.06
CA THR A 25 2.52 13.61 -5.43
C THR A 25 2.34 13.49 -3.92
N LEU A 26 3.12 14.27 -3.17
CA LEU A 26 3.05 14.30 -1.71
C LEU A 26 2.22 15.51 -1.27
N TRP A 27 1.34 15.29 -0.30
CA TRP A 27 0.37 16.28 0.17
C TRP A 27 0.35 16.36 1.69
N LYS A 28 -0.14 17.50 2.20
CA LYS A 28 -0.30 17.76 3.64
C LYS A 28 1.02 17.61 4.38
N GLU A 29 1.97 18.48 4.06
CA GLU A 29 3.21 18.56 4.82
C GLU A 29 2.94 18.82 6.30
N HIS A 30 3.67 18.14 7.17
CA HIS A 30 3.58 18.28 8.62
C HIS A 30 4.94 18.01 9.28
N ASN A 31 5.01 18.20 10.61
CA ASN A 31 6.24 18.06 11.40
C ASN A 31 6.05 17.27 12.70
N ASN A 32 4.91 16.61 12.86
CA ASN A 32 4.53 15.87 14.07
C ASN A 32 4.45 14.34 13.86
N GLY A 33 4.98 13.83 12.73
CA GLY A 33 5.05 12.40 12.45
C GLY A 33 6.28 11.74 13.08
N ILE A 34 6.24 10.40 13.18
CA ILE A 34 7.40 9.61 13.61
C ILE A 34 8.43 9.61 12.46
N LEU A 35 9.67 9.92 12.78
CA LEU A 35 10.82 9.69 11.91
C LEU A 35 11.61 8.49 12.45
N ILE A 36 11.98 7.59 11.55
CA ILE A 36 12.94 6.53 11.82
C ILE A 36 14.34 6.98 11.43
N ASP A 37 15.36 6.21 11.81
CA ASP A 37 16.73 6.47 11.39
C ASP A 37 16.80 6.65 9.86
N ASP A 38 17.65 7.57 9.43
CA ASP A 38 17.84 7.96 8.03
C ASP A 38 16.64 8.64 7.34
N CYS A 39 15.57 8.98 8.05
CA CYS A 39 14.47 9.80 7.54
C CYS A 39 14.49 11.22 8.13
N ILE A 40 14.28 12.23 7.28
CA ILE A 40 14.23 13.64 7.68
C ILE A 40 12.98 14.33 7.13
N SER A 41 12.73 15.55 7.61
CA SER A 41 11.74 16.44 6.99
C SER A 41 12.15 16.81 5.56
N PRO A 42 11.18 17.06 4.66
CA PRO A 42 9.74 17.20 4.91
C PRO A 42 9.01 15.86 5.15
N GLN A 43 7.94 15.91 5.93
CA GLN A 43 7.05 14.78 6.21
C GLN A 43 5.65 15.07 5.68
N TYR A 44 4.91 14.04 5.29
CA TYR A 44 3.62 14.17 4.63
C TYR A 44 2.60 13.19 5.20
N GLN A 45 1.33 13.57 5.17
CA GLN A 45 0.22 12.69 5.59
C GLN A 45 -0.42 11.92 4.44
N GLU A 46 -0.08 12.24 3.20
CA GLU A 46 -0.76 11.71 2.02
C GLU A 46 0.20 11.60 0.82
N ILE A 47 0.12 10.45 0.14
CA ILE A 47 0.75 10.20 -1.15
C ILE A 47 -0.34 9.83 -2.16
N ASN A 48 -0.37 10.59 -3.26
CA ASN A 48 -1.37 10.49 -4.30
C ASN A 48 -0.74 9.91 -5.57
N PHE A 49 -1.22 8.73 -5.96
CA PHE A 49 -0.93 8.10 -7.24
C PHE A 49 -2.08 8.43 -8.23
N PRO A 50 -1.93 8.15 -9.54
CA PRO A 50 -2.95 8.51 -10.52
C PRO A 50 -4.33 7.89 -10.25
N ASN A 51 -4.37 6.67 -9.70
CA ASN A 51 -5.60 5.89 -9.55
C ASN A 51 -6.01 5.62 -8.10
N TYR A 52 -5.13 5.89 -7.13
CA TYR A 52 -5.37 5.62 -5.72
C TYR A 52 -4.50 6.51 -4.86
N LYS A 53 -4.76 6.51 -3.57
CA LYS A 53 -3.96 7.24 -2.60
C LYS A 53 -3.76 6.44 -1.34
N LEU A 54 -2.67 6.75 -0.64
CA LEU A 54 -2.42 6.28 0.71
C LEU A 54 -2.38 7.51 1.61
N ASP A 55 -3.06 7.44 2.73
CA ASP A 55 -3.09 8.50 3.73
C ASP A 55 -3.16 7.90 5.14
N LEU A 56 -3.09 8.73 6.16
CA LEU A 56 -3.11 8.27 7.56
C LEU A 56 -4.52 7.94 8.07
N THR A 57 -5.56 7.92 7.22
CA THR A 57 -6.91 7.56 7.63
C THR A 57 -7.07 6.04 7.66
N LYS A 58 -7.90 5.53 8.57
CA LYS A 58 -8.14 4.09 8.78
C LYS A 58 -8.48 3.29 7.49
N ARG A 59 -9.03 3.95 6.46
CA ARG A 59 -9.39 3.30 5.19
C ARG A 59 -8.21 3.11 4.25
N ASN A 60 -7.26 4.05 4.23
CA ASN A 60 -6.18 4.11 3.23
C ASN A 60 -4.78 3.96 3.86
N CYS A 61 -4.69 3.75 5.16
CA CYS A 61 -3.44 3.62 5.90
C CYS A 61 -2.85 2.21 5.88
N CYS A 62 -3.37 1.27 5.09
CA CYS A 62 -2.85 -0.09 5.04
C CYS A 62 -2.45 -0.46 3.61
N CYS A 63 -1.26 -1.03 3.45
CA CYS A 63 -0.78 -1.51 2.17
C CYS A 63 -0.01 -2.84 2.31
N LYS A 64 0.00 -3.63 1.23
CA LYS A 64 0.80 -4.85 1.10
C LYS A 64 2.03 -4.56 0.26
N LEU A 65 3.21 -4.84 0.81
CA LEU A 65 4.49 -4.69 0.12
C LEU A 65 4.73 -5.85 -0.85
N LYS A 66 5.65 -5.66 -1.80
CA LYS A 66 6.07 -6.72 -2.74
C LYS A 66 6.62 -7.97 -2.05
N CYS A 67 7.21 -7.82 -0.86
CA CYS A 67 7.67 -8.95 -0.04
C CYS A 67 6.53 -9.69 0.71
N GLY A 68 5.27 -9.27 0.54
CA GLY A 68 4.10 -9.89 1.17
C GLY A 68 3.74 -9.31 2.54
N ALA A 69 4.58 -8.48 3.14
CA ALA A 69 4.31 -7.83 4.42
C ALA A 69 3.17 -6.81 4.31
N PHE A 70 2.31 -6.76 5.33
CA PHE A 70 1.27 -5.75 5.48
C PHE A 70 1.74 -4.69 6.45
N VAL A 71 1.58 -3.41 6.08
CA VAL A 71 2.05 -2.27 6.86
C VAL A 71 0.91 -1.31 7.10
N GLU A 72 0.72 -0.94 8.37
CA GLU A 72 -0.06 0.23 8.76
C GLU A 72 0.82 1.48 8.70
N ILE A 73 0.46 2.40 7.83
CA ILE A 73 1.19 3.62 7.54
C ILE A 73 0.95 4.64 8.65
N SER A 74 2.04 5.22 9.14
CA SER A 74 2.06 6.25 10.17
C SER A 74 2.64 7.57 9.69
N ASN A 75 3.45 7.57 8.64
CA ASN A 75 4.08 8.76 8.08
C ASN A 75 4.64 8.51 6.67
N PHE A 76 4.88 9.58 5.92
CA PHE A 76 5.67 9.59 4.70
C PHE A 76 6.80 10.61 4.85
N ALA A 77 8.05 10.24 4.62
CA ALA A 77 9.20 11.12 4.83
C ALA A 77 10.30 10.89 3.81
N TYR A 78 11.19 11.86 3.62
CA TYR A 78 12.33 11.71 2.72
C TYR A 78 13.52 11.06 3.43
N SER A 79 14.19 10.11 2.76
CA SER A 79 15.48 9.59 3.22
C SER A 79 16.64 10.15 2.41
N PRO A 80 17.59 10.89 3.02
CA PRO A 80 18.78 11.37 2.33
C PRO A 80 19.73 10.26 1.88
N LEU A 81 19.68 9.11 2.55
CA LEU A 81 20.54 7.95 2.27
C LEU A 81 20.12 7.26 0.96
N SER A 82 18.84 6.90 0.84
CA SER A 82 18.30 6.30 -0.39
C SER A 82 17.97 7.34 -1.48
N LYS A 83 17.84 8.62 -1.09
CA LYS A 83 17.36 9.73 -1.91
C LYS A 83 15.92 9.54 -2.40
N GLU A 84 15.11 8.82 -1.64
CA GLU A 84 13.73 8.47 -1.99
C GLU A 84 12.75 8.83 -0.87
N THR A 85 11.47 8.90 -1.24
CA THR A 85 10.38 8.99 -0.27
C THR A 85 10.14 7.61 0.36
N MET A 86 10.17 7.55 1.69
CA MET A 86 9.95 6.37 2.49
C MET A 86 8.55 6.38 3.10
N VAL A 87 7.91 5.21 3.11
CA VAL A 87 6.70 4.95 3.88
C VAL A 87 7.12 4.43 5.25
N ILE A 88 6.71 5.10 6.32
CA ILE A 88 7.02 4.72 7.70
C ILE A 88 5.75 4.17 8.35
N GLY A 89 5.84 2.97 8.91
CA GLY A 89 4.68 2.29 9.46
C GLY A 89 5.03 1.12 10.35
N LYS A 90 3.99 0.43 10.83
CA LYS A 90 4.10 -0.79 11.63
C LYS A 90 3.71 -1.98 10.77
N GLN A 91 4.55 -3.00 10.77
CA GLN A 91 4.23 -4.26 10.11
C GLN A 91 3.27 -5.09 10.98
N TYR A 92 2.22 -5.64 10.37
CA TYR A 92 1.36 -6.63 11.02
C TYR A 92 2.06 -8.00 11.09
N SER A 93 2.05 -8.61 12.27
CA SER A 93 2.66 -9.94 12.50
C SER A 93 1.72 -11.09 12.16
N THR A 94 0.42 -10.88 12.30
CA THR A 94 -0.61 -11.90 12.15
C THR A 94 -1.49 -11.51 10.97
N ILE A 95 -1.59 -12.41 9.99
CA ILE A 95 -2.41 -12.21 8.80
C ILE A 95 -3.19 -13.49 8.59
N GLU A 96 -4.51 -13.39 8.59
CA GLU A 96 -5.41 -14.53 8.45
C GLU A 96 -6.41 -14.32 7.32
N ASN A 97 -7.10 -15.40 6.96
CA ASN A 97 -8.23 -15.33 6.05
C ASN A 97 -9.41 -14.67 6.74
N PHE A 98 -9.97 -13.62 6.12
CA PHE A 98 -11.19 -12.96 6.58
C PHE A 98 -12.41 -13.89 6.49
N PHE A 99 -12.41 -14.82 5.53
CA PHE A 99 -13.36 -15.94 5.44
C PHE A 99 -12.69 -17.15 4.77
N ASN A 100 -13.19 -18.35 5.07
CA ASN A 100 -12.72 -19.61 4.46
C ASN A 100 -13.76 -20.29 3.55
N THR A 101 -14.99 -19.78 3.53
CA THR A 101 -16.10 -20.34 2.75
C THR A 101 -16.66 -19.25 1.84
N PRO A 102 -16.87 -19.49 0.52
CA PRO A 102 -16.72 -20.76 -0.20
C PRO A 102 -15.26 -21.14 -0.54
N CYS A 103 -14.32 -20.23 -0.33
CA CYS A 103 -12.88 -20.46 -0.47
C CYS A 103 -12.15 -19.51 0.48
N ASP A 104 -10.85 -19.74 0.66
CA ASP A 104 -9.99 -18.83 1.41
C ASP A 104 -9.97 -17.44 0.79
N SER A 105 -10.24 -16.42 1.60
CA SER A 105 -10.29 -15.02 1.18
C SER A 105 -8.94 -14.54 0.61
N SER A 106 -7.81 -15.14 1.01
CA SER A 106 -6.50 -14.86 0.45
C SER A 106 -6.41 -15.12 -1.06
N VAL A 107 -7.22 -16.03 -1.61
CA VAL A 107 -7.28 -16.29 -3.05
C VAL A 107 -7.72 -15.04 -3.82
N VAL A 108 -8.53 -14.19 -3.20
CA VAL A 108 -8.98 -12.90 -3.76
C VAL A 108 -8.31 -11.69 -3.11
N ASN A 109 -7.16 -11.89 -2.45
CA ASN A 109 -6.37 -10.86 -1.74
C ASN A 109 -7.15 -10.12 -0.64
N VAL A 110 -8.09 -10.80 0.03
CA VAL A 110 -8.78 -10.26 1.20
C VAL A 110 -8.23 -10.94 2.46
N HIS A 111 -7.80 -10.13 3.43
CA HIS A 111 -7.13 -10.57 4.64
C HIS A 111 -7.68 -9.83 5.86
N ILE A 112 -7.62 -10.48 7.03
CA ILE A 112 -7.73 -9.80 8.32
C ILE A 112 -6.31 -9.65 8.90
N VAL A 113 -6.01 -8.46 9.39
CA VAL A 113 -4.71 -8.03 9.91
C VAL A 113 -4.83 -7.46 11.31
#